data_AF-A0A5D3FBT2-F1
#
_entry.id   AF-A0A5D3FBT2-F1
#
_cell.length_a   1.000
_cell.length_b   1.000
_cell.length_c   1.000
_cell.angle_alpha   90.00
_cell.angle_beta   90.00
_cell.angle_gamma   90.00
#
_symmetry.space_group_name_H-M   'P 1'
#
loop_
_entity.id
_entity.type
_entity.pdbx_description
1 polymer ?
#
loop_
_entity_poly.entity_id
_entity_poly.type
_entity_poly.pdbx_seq_one_letter_code
_entity_poly.pdbx_strand_id
1 'polypeptide(L)'
;MDLDISIRDLTGGTPHLMARIRSVKPELRTSLTAAEWPREVRYFWVLLWGYLDDTGRGVDEARLIKADCLPLDDDLTAGDIDKWIGLIADSGSLCRYSVGNRRYLHAPEWRSHQKPQHPRPSKIPPCNRTDCGASRSDLHEDFMNASGGPHESLSGNGISNTPSPSSVGEEGEGEGEGASDDASSEAASQRSDLNEGREDVERLCTHLADRVEQHGSKRPSITKKWRDSARLLIDSDKRSEEQIHRAIDWCQDDEFWRGNVMSMPKLREQYDKLRLQAQAQAQKGRASPNGSGSTQPKINPRDEWMYRS
;
A
#
# COMPACT_ATOMS: atom_id res chain seq x y z
N MET A 1 -44.15 -40.50 8.38
CA MET A 1 -44.06 -39.65 7.17
C MET A 1 -42.79 -38.83 7.35
N ASP A 2 -41.67 -39.47 7.08
CA ASP A 2 -40.34 -38.87 7.14
C ASP A 2 -40.06 -38.23 5.79
N LEU A 3 -39.99 -36.90 5.76
CA LEU A 3 -39.59 -36.13 4.58
C LEU A 3 -38.10 -35.81 4.72
N ASP A 4 -37.30 -36.72 4.18
CA ASP A 4 -35.87 -36.57 3.95
C ASP A 4 -35.66 -35.59 2.77
N ILE A 5 -35.47 -34.31 3.09
CA ILE A 5 -35.14 -33.28 2.10
C ILE A 5 -33.63 -33.37 1.85
N SER A 6 -33.29 -34.06 0.76
CA SER A 6 -31.93 -34.20 0.24
C SER A 6 -31.33 -32.82 -0.07
N ILE A 7 -30.38 -32.39 0.77
CA ILE A 7 -29.51 -31.24 0.50
C ILE A 7 -28.47 -31.68 -0.53
N ARG A 8 -28.80 -31.55 -1.82
CA ARG A 8 -27.83 -31.57 -2.91
C ARG A 8 -28.21 -30.47 -3.91
N ASP A 9 -27.21 -29.71 -4.34
CA ASP A 9 -27.22 -28.61 -5.33
C ASP A 9 -27.32 -27.17 -4.81
N LEU A 10 -26.35 -26.78 -3.97
CA LEU A 10 -25.90 -25.38 -3.84
C LEU A 10 -24.38 -25.27 -3.94
N THR A 11 -23.78 -25.79 -5.01
CA THR A 11 -22.38 -25.50 -5.39
C THR A 11 -22.30 -24.33 -6.36
N GLY A 12 -22.95 -23.21 -6.00
CA GLY A 12 -22.57 -21.91 -6.53
C GLY A 12 -21.48 -21.35 -5.63
N GLY A 13 -20.22 -21.41 -6.08
CA GLY A 13 -19.08 -20.85 -5.37
C GLY A 13 -19.30 -19.36 -5.11
N THR A 14 -19.83 -19.01 -3.94
CA THR A 14 -19.80 -17.66 -3.42
C THR A 14 -18.32 -17.29 -3.28
N PRO A 15 -17.84 -16.21 -3.94
CA PRO A 15 -16.49 -15.74 -3.70
C PRO A 15 -16.38 -15.53 -2.20
N HIS A 16 -15.46 -16.27 -1.56
CA HIS A 16 -15.22 -16.16 -0.13
C HIS A 16 -15.15 -14.68 0.21
N LEU A 17 -16.14 -14.21 0.99
CA LEU A 17 -16.10 -12.91 1.63
C LEU A 17 -14.86 -12.93 2.52
N MET A 18 -13.71 -12.55 1.98
CA MET A 18 -12.52 -12.35 2.78
C MET A 18 -12.87 -11.26 3.79
N ALA A 19 -12.68 -11.57 5.07
CA ALA A 19 -12.84 -10.59 6.13
C ALA A 19 -11.92 -9.40 5.83
N ARG A 20 -12.49 -8.20 5.80
CA ARG A 20 -11.77 -6.97 5.46
C ARG A 20 -11.47 -6.23 6.74
N ILE A 21 -10.21 -6.27 7.14
CA ILE A 21 -9.71 -5.49 8.26
C ILE A 21 -9.28 -4.12 7.73
N ARG A 22 -9.67 -3.06 8.46
CA ARG A 22 -9.23 -1.68 8.22
C ARG A 22 -8.25 -1.31 9.32
N SER A 23 -7.10 -0.75 8.97
CA SER A 23 -6.11 -0.31 9.95
C SER A 23 -6.46 1.08 10.47
N VAL A 24 -6.29 1.30 11.77
CA VAL A 24 -6.35 2.63 12.37
C VAL A 24 -4.95 3.25 12.34
N LYS A 25 -4.86 4.41 11.69
CA LYS A 25 -3.61 5.11 11.47
C LYS A 25 -3.20 5.97 12.68
N PRO A 26 -1.91 5.99 13.09
CA PRO A 26 -1.42 6.84 14.16
C PRO A 26 -1.77 8.33 14.00
N GLU A 27 -1.78 8.81 12.76
CA GLU A 27 -2.04 10.20 12.37
C GLU A 27 -3.44 10.69 12.76
N LEU A 28 -4.39 9.77 13.01
CA LEU A 28 -5.70 10.14 13.54
C LEU A 28 -5.57 10.83 14.91
N ARG A 29 -4.60 10.42 15.74
CA ARG A 29 -4.39 10.97 17.09
C ARG A 29 -3.83 12.39 17.08
N THR A 30 -3.10 12.73 16.01
CA THR A 30 -2.46 14.03 15.82
C THR A 30 -3.22 14.90 14.81
N SER A 31 -4.35 14.43 14.29
CA SER A 31 -5.16 15.20 13.34
C SER A 31 -5.88 16.32 14.07
N LEU A 32 -5.55 17.56 13.72
CA LEU A 32 -6.22 18.75 14.26
C LEU A 32 -7.72 18.73 13.93
N THR A 33 -8.11 18.35 12.71
CA THR A 33 -9.51 18.20 12.29
C THR A 33 -10.27 17.20 13.16
N ALA A 34 -9.73 15.99 13.37
CA ALA A 34 -10.39 15.00 14.22
C ALA A 34 -10.38 15.41 15.70
N ALA A 35 -9.37 16.17 16.13
CA ALA A 35 -9.24 16.68 17.50
C ALA A 35 -10.29 17.73 17.87
N GLU A 36 -10.93 18.39 16.89
CA GLU A 36 -12.04 19.31 17.13
C GLU A 36 -13.36 18.59 17.46
N TRP A 37 -13.51 17.33 17.02
CA TRP A 37 -14.74 16.59 17.27
C TRP A 37 -14.84 16.08 18.71
N PRO A 38 -16.08 15.89 19.22
CA PRO A 38 -16.30 15.14 20.45
C PRO A 38 -15.67 13.74 20.38
N ARG A 39 -15.24 13.20 21.53
CA ARG A 39 -14.47 11.95 21.57
C ARG A 39 -15.24 10.77 20.98
N GLU A 40 -16.54 10.72 21.23
CA GLU A 40 -17.48 9.75 20.69
C GLU A 40 -17.56 9.82 19.15
N VAL A 41 -17.50 11.02 18.57
CA VAL A 41 -17.49 11.22 17.12
C VAL A 41 -16.19 10.73 16.49
N ARG A 42 -15.05 10.86 17.19
CA ARG A 42 -13.76 10.30 16.73
C ARG A 42 -13.79 8.77 16.69
N TYR A 43 -14.37 8.14 17.71
CA TYR A 43 -14.56 6.69 17.73
C TYR A 43 -15.53 6.26 16.62
N PHE A 44 -16.64 6.97 16.46
CA PHE A 44 -17.60 6.75 15.39
C PHE A 44 -16.97 6.85 14.00
N TRP A 45 -16.07 7.81 13.76
CA TRP A 45 -15.35 7.93 12.50
C TRP A 45 -14.51 6.68 12.16
N VAL A 46 -13.88 6.06 13.16
CA VAL A 46 -13.14 4.80 12.98
C VAL A 46 -14.07 3.66 12.59
N LEU A 47 -15.23 3.55 13.23
CA LEU A 47 -16.24 2.54 12.88
C LEU A 47 -16.78 2.76 11.46
N LEU A 48 -16.98 4.03 11.08
CA LEU A 48 -17.47 4.39 9.75
C LEU A 48 -16.51 3.95 8.63
N TRP A 49 -15.20 3.82 8.88
CA TRP A 49 -14.28 3.23 7.89
C TRP A 49 -14.59 1.76 7.57
N GLY A 50 -15.18 1.02 8.50
CA GLY A 50 -15.68 -0.33 8.25
C GLY A 50 -16.94 -0.35 7.41
N TYR A 51 -17.82 0.63 7.61
CA TYR A 51 -19.07 0.81 6.86
C TYR A 51 -18.85 1.23 5.40
N LEU A 52 -17.86 2.10 5.15
CA LEU A 52 -17.54 2.58 3.80
C LEU A 52 -16.88 1.48 2.95
N ASP A 53 -17.17 1.49 1.65
CA ASP A 53 -16.60 0.54 0.70
C ASP A 53 -15.11 0.81 0.39
N ASP A 54 -14.52 0.09 -0.57
CA ASP A 54 -13.09 0.24 -0.87
C ASP A 54 -12.75 1.59 -1.52
N THR A 55 -13.76 2.31 -2.01
CA THR A 55 -13.64 3.65 -2.58
C THR A 55 -14.04 4.76 -1.60
N GLY A 56 -14.35 4.41 -0.35
CA GLY A 56 -14.75 5.39 0.68
C GLY A 56 -16.18 5.86 0.52
N ARG A 57 -17.06 5.05 -0.09
CA ARG A 57 -18.47 5.40 -0.32
C ARG A 57 -19.40 4.53 0.53
N GLY A 58 -20.52 5.10 0.95
CA GLY A 58 -21.53 4.42 1.77
C GLY A 58 -22.93 4.96 1.51
N VAL A 59 -23.96 4.24 1.95
CA VAL A 59 -25.33 4.74 1.91
C VAL A 59 -25.52 5.74 3.05
N ASP A 60 -26.15 6.87 2.78
CA ASP A 60 -26.40 7.91 3.79
C ASP A 60 -27.79 7.72 4.43
N GLU A 61 -27.88 6.69 5.26
CA GLU A 61 -29.08 6.36 6.04
C GLU A 61 -28.67 6.07 7.49
N ALA A 62 -28.96 7.03 8.37
CA ALA A 62 -28.48 7.00 9.75
C ALA A 62 -28.94 5.75 10.53
N ARG A 63 -30.12 5.19 10.22
CA ARG A 63 -30.61 3.94 10.83
C ARG A 63 -29.73 2.74 10.46
N LEU A 64 -29.32 2.65 9.21
CA LEU A 64 -28.44 1.56 8.75
C LEU A 64 -27.05 1.72 9.33
N ILE A 65 -26.53 2.95 9.37
CA ILE A 65 -25.21 3.22 9.93
C ILE A 65 -25.19 2.94 11.44
N LYS A 66 -26.24 3.32 12.19
CA LYS A 66 -26.39 2.95 13.61
C LYS A 66 -26.37 1.44 13.80
N ALA A 67 -27.17 0.72 13.01
CA ALA A 67 -27.27 -0.73 13.12
C ALA A 67 -25.96 -1.47 12.80
N ASP A 68 -25.11 -0.90 11.93
CA ASP A 68 -23.81 -1.48 11.57
C ASP A 68 -22.71 -1.10 12.57
N CYS A 69 -22.56 0.18 12.88
CA CYS A 69 -21.48 0.68 13.72
C CYS A 69 -21.73 0.47 15.21
N LEU A 70 -22.98 0.66 15.67
CA LEU A 70 -23.36 0.80 17.08
C LEU A 70 -24.70 0.08 17.36
N PRO A 71 -24.78 -1.25 17.10
CA PRO A 71 -26.05 -1.98 17.09
C PRO A 71 -26.79 -1.96 18.44
N LEU A 72 -26.05 -2.08 19.55
CA LEU A 72 -26.61 -2.26 20.90
C LEU A 72 -26.57 -0.99 21.77
N ASP A 73 -26.08 0.12 21.22
CA ASP A 73 -26.06 1.42 21.89
C ASP A 73 -27.49 2.00 21.85
N ASP A 74 -28.33 1.55 22.78
CA ASP A 74 -29.76 1.90 22.85
C ASP A 74 -30.01 3.36 23.26
N ASP A 75 -29.02 4.01 23.85
CA ASP A 75 -29.02 5.44 24.19
C ASP A 75 -28.84 6.34 22.96
N LEU A 76 -28.34 5.79 21.84
CA LEU A 76 -28.12 6.53 20.61
C LEU A 76 -29.29 6.38 19.63
N THR A 77 -29.80 7.52 19.16
CA THR A 77 -30.83 7.54 18.13
C THR A 77 -30.22 7.70 16.73
N ALA A 78 -30.98 7.36 15.68
CA ALA A 78 -30.60 7.69 14.32
C ALA A 78 -30.41 9.21 14.11
N GLY A 79 -31.08 10.05 14.91
CA GLY A 79 -30.88 11.50 14.89
C GLY A 79 -29.49 11.90 15.40
N ASP A 80 -28.93 11.19 16.38
CA ASP A 80 -27.60 11.47 16.90
C ASP A 80 -26.51 11.05 15.91
N ILE A 81 -26.71 9.90 15.24
CA ILE A 81 -25.85 9.48 14.12
C ILE A 81 -25.88 10.51 12.98
N ASP A 82 -27.06 11.03 12.61
CA ASP A 82 -27.16 12.06 11.57
C ASP A 82 -26.42 13.36 11.97
N LYS A 83 -26.51 13.78 13.24
CA LYS A 83 -25.74 14.92 13.77
C LYS A 83 -24.23 14.66 13.68
N TRP A 84 -23.76 13.47 14.05
CA TRP A 84 -22.34 13.13 13.99
C TRP A 84 -21.82 13.09 12.55
N ILE A 85 -22.60 12.53 11.61
CA ILE A 85 -22.30 12.59 10.18
C ILE A 85 -22.23 14.04 9.70
N GLY A 86 -23.14 14.91 10.18
CA GLY A 86 -23.11 16.35 9.92
C GLY A 86 -21.80 17.01 10.37
N LEU A 87 -21.39 16.79 11.62
CA LEU A 87 -20.13 17.33 12.17
C LEU A 87 -18.91 16.91 11.35
N ILE A 88 -18.84 15.63 10.97
CA ILE A 88 -17.73 15.12 10.15
C ILE A 88 -17.80 15.72 8.73
N ALA A 89 -19.00 15.89 8.18
CA ALA A 89 -19.17 16.50 6.87
C ALA A 89 -18.79 17.99 6.84
N ASP A 90 -19.14 18.74 7.88
CA ASP A 90 -18.82 20.17 8.02
C ASP A 90 -17.31 20.41 8.08
N SER A 91 -16.54 19.44 8.60
CA SER A 91 -15.07 19.49 8.60
C SER A 91 -14.42 19.19 7.23
N GLY A 92 -15.20 18.77 6.23
CA GLY A 92 -14.71 18.31 4.93
C GLY A 92 -14.16 16.88 4.90
N SER A 93 -14.10 16.19 6.04
CA SER A 93 -13.66 14.78 6.11
C SER A 93 -14.64 13.81 5.44
N LEU A 94 -15.90 14.21 5.31
CA LEU A 94 -16.96 13.46 4.67
C LEU A 94 -17.80 14.35 3.77
N CYS A 95 -18.35 13.78 2.71
CA CYS A 95 -19.22 14.47 1.77
C CYS A 95 -20.56 13.73 1.68
N ARG A 96 -21.65 14.43 1.97
CA ARG A 96 -23.03 13.95 1.70
C ARG A 96 -23.43 14.39 0.30
N TYR A 97 -23.91 13.46 -0.52
CA TYR A 97 -24.39 13.73 -1.88
C TYR A 97 -25.62 12.87 -2.19
N SER A 98 -26.29 13.18 -3.30
CA SER A 98 -27.47 12.43 -3.76
C SER A 98 -27.34 12.11 -5.24
N VAL A 99 -27.72 10.89 -5.60
CA VAL A 99 -27.81 10.44 -6.99
C VAL A 99 -29.19 9.79 -7.18
N GLY A 100 -30.01 10.39 -8.04
CA GLY A 100 -31.43 10.06 -8.11
C GLY A 100 -32.14 10.39 -6.79
N ASN A 101 -32.89 9.42 -6.24
CA ASN A 101 -33.67 9.59 -5.00
C ASN A 101 -32.99 8.95 -3.77
N ARG A 102 -31.68 8.70 -3.82
CA ARG A 102 -30.91 8.11 -2.72
C ARG A 102 -29.76 9.03 -2.31
N ARG A 103 -29.51 9.09 -1.01
CA ARG A 103 -28.40 9.82 -0.40
C ARG A 103 -27.23 8.87 -0.15
N TYR A 104 -26.03 9.41 -0.27
CA TYR A 104 -24.78 8.67 -0.14
C TYR A 104 -23.72 9.51 0.58
N LEU A 105 -22.76 8.80 1.17
CA LEU A 105 -21.56 9.33 1.80
C LEU A 105 -20.36 9.06 0.90
N HIS A 106 -19.42 10.00 0.87
CA HIS A 106 -18.12 9.85 0.22
C HIS A 106 -17.05 10.50 1.09
N ALA A 107 -16.01 9.78 1.47
CA ALA A 107 -14.83 10.34 2.12
C ALA A 107 -13.85 10.83 1.04
N PRO A 108 -13.70 12.16 0.82
CA PRO A 108 -12.91 12.67 -0.30
C PRO A 108 -11.45 12.24 -0.26
N GLU A 109 -10.86 12.23 0.94
CA GLU A 109 -9.45 11.93 1.18
C GLU A 109 -9.23 10.45 1.52
N TRP A 110 -10.09 9.57 0.99
CA TRP A 110 -10.13 8.14 1.36
C TRP A 110 -8.80 7.44 1.19
N ARG A 111 -8.07 7.66 0.09
CA ARG A 111 -6.77 7.00 -0.17
C ARG A 111 -5.69 7.41 0.84
N SER A 112 -5.86 8.55 1.50
CA SER A 112 -4.99 9.00 2.59
C SER A 112 -5.36 8.38 3.93
N HIS A 113 -6.61 7.96 4.13
CA HIS A 113 -7.05 7.25 5.34
C HIS A 113 -6.91 5.73 5.22
N GLN A 114 -7.29 5.14 4.09
CA GLN A 114 -7.34 3.70 3.86
C GLN A 114 -6.70 3.35 2.51
N LYS A 115 -5.92 2.27 2.48
CA LYS A 115 -5.31 1.73 1.26
C LYS A 115 -5.67 0.24 1.14
N PRO A 116 -6.90 -0.09 0.70
CA PRO A 116 -7.35 -1.47 0.64
C PRO A 116 -6.50 -2.26 -0.35
N GLN A 117 -6.03 -3.43 0.06
CA GLN A 117 -5.37 -4.36 -0.83
C GLN A 117 -6.45 -5.08 -1.65
N HIS A 118 -6.29 -5.12 -2.98
CA HIS A 118 -7.28 -5.68 -3.93
C HIS A 118 -8.69 -5.05 -3.78
N PRO A 119 -8.84 -3.74 -4.05
CA PRO A 119 -10.11 -3.05 -3.92
C PRO A 119 -11.15 -3.64 -4.89
N ARG A 120 -12.38 -3.80 -4.39
CA ARG A 120 -13.54 -4.12 -5.23
C ARG A 120 -14.10 -2.83 -5.82
N PRO A 121 -14.58 -2.87 -7.08
CA PRO A 121 -15.32 -1.76 -7.66
C PRO A 121 -16.52 -1.40 -6.78
N SER A 122 -16.74 -0.11 -6.58
CA SER A 122 -17.90 0.38 -5.86
C SER A 122 -19.18 0.08 -6.64
N LYS A 123 -20.23 -0.35 -5.93
CA LYS A 123 -21.60 -0.41 -6.46
C LYS A 123 -22.35 0.91 -6.25
N ILE A 124 -21.73 1.85 -5.53
CA ILE A 124 -22.31 3.14 -5.17
C ILE A 124 -21.86 4.16 -6.23
N PRO A 125 -22.78 4.95 -6.81
CA PRO A 125 -22.44 5.92 -7.83
C PRO A 125 -21.42 6.95 -7.29
N PRO A 126 -20.53 7.49 -8.14
CA PRO A 126 -19.57 8.50 -7.70
C PRO A 126 -20.24 9.77 -7.20
N CYS A 127 -19.57 10.45 -6.26
CA CYS A 127 -19.95 11.79 -5.84
C CYS A 127 -19.91 12.71 -7.07
N ASN A 128 -20.99 13.47 -7.31
CA ASN A 128 -21.10 14.36 -8.45
C ASN A 128 -20.55 15.77 -8.17
N ARG A 129 -20.10 16.03 -6.95
CA ARG A 129 -19.61 17.35 -6.58
C ARG A 129 -18.16 17.53 -7.06
N THR A 130 -17.87 18.67 -7.65
CA THR A 130 -16.55 18.99 -8.19
C THR A 130 -15.52 19.28 -7.10
N ASP A 131 -15.98 19.65 -5.90
CA ASP A 131 -15.15 19.95 -4.73
C ASP A 131 -14.78 18.72 -3.91
N CYS A 132 -15.51 17.60 -4.04
CA CYS A 132 -15.26 16.36 -3.30
C CYS A 132 -14.16 15.47 -3.90
N GLY A 133 -13.33 15.99 -4.82
CA GLY A 133 -12.27 15.22 -5.50
C GLY A 133 -12.76 14.14 -6.47
N ALA A 134 -14.08 14.02 -6.68
CA ALA A 134 -14.69 12.94 -7.44
C ALA A 134 -14.59 13.07 -8.97
N SER A 135 -14.02 14.17 -9.47
CA SER A 135 -13.82 14.41 -10.89
C SER A 135 -12.33 14.34 -11.23
N ARG A 136 -11.86 13.15 -11.61
CA ARG A 136 -10.87 12.86 -12.70
C ARG A 136 -10.05 11.58 -12.51
N SER A 137 -9.92 11.03 -11.30
CA SER A 137 -9.06 9.84 -11.07
C SER A 137 -9.75 8.50 -11.31
N ASP A 138 -11.06 8.40 -11.07
CA ASP A 138 -11.72 7.09 -11.03
C ASP A 138 -12.15 6.57 -12.42
N LEU A 139 -12.21 7.41 -13.46
CA LEU A 139 -12.63 7.00 -14.80
C LEU A 139 -11.48 6.43 -15.67
N HIS A 140 -10.22 6.53 -15.23
CA HIS A 140 -9.06 6.13 -16.05
C HIS A 140 -8.47 4.76 -15.67
N GLU A 141 -8.73 4.22 -14.48
CA GLU A 141 -8.09 2.97 -14.01
C GLU A 141 -8.88 1.69 -14.32
N ASP A 142 -10.16 1.77 -14.68
CA ASP A 142 -11.00 0.59 -14.98
C ASP A 142 -10.60 -0.14 -16.28
N PHE A 143 -9.76 0.47 -17.13
CA PHE A 143 -9.32 -0.13 -18.40
C PHE A 143 -8.06 -1.01 -18.30
N MET A 144 -7.40 -1.11 -17.13
CA MET A 144 -6.08 -1.74 -17.01
C MET A 144 -6.02 -3.03 -16.18
N ASN A 145 -7.13 -3.50 -15.57
CA ASN A 145 -7.05 -4.64 -14.62
C ASN A 145 -7.92 -5.87 -14.96
N ALA A 146 -8.46 -5.98 -16.17
CA ALA A 146 -9.18 -7.17 -16.61
C ALA A 146 -8.28 -8.14 -17.40
N SER A 147 -7.21 -8.65 -16.79
CA SER A 147 -6.46 -9.82 -17.29
C SER A 147 -5.58 -10.42 -16.19
N GLY A 148 -6.18 -11.31 -15.39
CA GLY A 148 -5.46 -12.14 -14.42
C GLY A 148 -6.27 -13.40 -14.14
N GLY A 149 -6.11 -14.40 -14.99
CA GLY A 149 -6.70 -15.74 -14.79
C GLY A 149 -6.09 -16.47 -13.58
N PRO A 150 -6.74 -17.55 -13.11
CA PRO A 150 -6.57 -18.09 -11.77
C PRO A 150 -5.39 -19.06 -11.68
N HIS A 151 -4.60 -18.97 -10.61
CA HIS A 151 -3.64 -20.02 -10.25
C HIS A 151 -4.13 -20.81 -9.03
N GLU A 152 -3.86 -22.10 -9.12
CA GLU A 152 -4.39 -23.25 -8.41
C GLU A 152 -4.25 -23.26 -6.88
N SER A 153 -5.23 -23.97 -6.30
CA SER A 153 -5.27 -24.51 -4.94
C SER A 153 -4.14 -25.50 -4.68
N LEU A 154 -3.46 -25.36 -3.53
CA LEU A 154 -2.84 -26.50 -2.85
C LEU A 154 -3.09 -26.44 -1.34
N SER A 155 -3.85 -27.43 -0.91
CA SER A 155 -4.03 -27.92 0.45
C SER A 155 -2.70 -28.39 1.07
N GLY A 156 -2.52 -28.14 2.37
CA GLY A 156 -1.44 -28.72 3.17
C GLY A 156 -1.51 -28.33 4.65
N ASN A 157 -2.18 -29.15 5.46
CA ASN A 157 -2.19 -29.09 6.91
C ASN A 157 -0.78 -29.24 7.52
N GLY A 158 -0.51 -28.59 8.65
CA GLY A 158 0.64 -28.90 9.50
C GLY A 158 0.84 -27.93 10.67
N ILE A 159 0.32 -28.30 11.83
CA ILE A 159 0.39 -27.64 13.14
C ILE A 159 1.84 -27.57 13.66
N SER A 160 2.27 -26.46 14.30
CA SER A 160 3.02 -26.47 15.59
C SER A 160 3.43 -25.07 16.09
N ASN A 161 3.48 -25.00 17.42
CA ASN A 161 3.56 -23.87 18.34
C ASN A 161 4.92 -23.16 18.49
N THR A 162 4.84 -21.86 18.84
CA THR A 162 5.70 -21.04 19.77
C THR A 162 7.17 -20.71 19.43
N PRO A 163 7.81 -19.74 20.12
CA PRO A 163 7.35 -18.45 20.65
C PRO A 163 8.27 -17.25 20.26
N SER A 164 7.79 -16.04 20.52
CA SER A 164 8.56 -14.77 20.52
C SER A 164 9.77 -14.79 21.47
N PRO A 165 10.73 -13.87 21.24
CA PRO A 165 11.19 -13.03 22.34
C PRO A 165 11.23 -11.54 22.00
N SER A 166 11.02 -10.77 23.05
CA SER A 166 10.97 -9.31 23.15
C SER A 166 12.37 -8.67 23.23
N SER A 167 12.48 -7.43 22.76
CA SER A 167 13.40 -6.36 23.24
C SER A 167 12.88 -5.04 22.61
N VAL A 168 12.20 -4.12 23.31
CA VAL A 168 12.63 -3.16 24.36
C VAL A 168 13.72 -2.19 23.88
N GLY A 169 13.46 -0.88 24.06
CA GLY A 169 14.24 0.29 23.65
C GLY A 169 13.40 1.20 22.73
N GLU A 170 12.43 2.01 23.16
CA GLU A 170 12.43 3.09 24.18
C GLU A 170 13.16 4.38 23.70
N GLU A 171 12.36 5.47 23.66
CA GLU A 171 12.69 6.90 23.91
C GLU A 171 13.52 7.66 22.85
N GLY A 172 13.22 8.90 22.46
CA GLY A 172 12.25 9.90 22.90
C GLY A 172 12.16 10.99 21.81
N GLU A 173 10.98 11.58 21.61
CA GLU A 173 10.69 12.98 22.01
C GLU A 173 11.31 14.01 21.05
N GLY A 174 10.61 15.00 20.52
CA GLY A 174 9.31 15.54 20.87
C GLY A 174 9.31 17.02 20.49
N GLU A 175 8.18 17.44 19.90
CA GLU A 175 7.64 18.81 19.96
C GLU A 175 8.30 19.86 19.05
N GLY A 176 7.58 20.82 18.47
CA GLY A 176 6.18 21.21 18.63
C GLY A 176 5.94 22.41 17.71
N GLU A 177 4.67 22.62 17.40
CA GLU A 177 4.11 23.58 16.45
C GLU A 177 4.34 25.05 16.84
N GLY A 178 4.18 25.95 15.86
CA GLY A 178 4.03 27.38 16.14
C GLY A 178 3.99 28.23 14.87
N ALA A 179 2.78 28.54 14.42
CA ALA A 179 2.48 29.42 13.28
C ALA A 179 2.86 30.89 13.54
N SER A 180 3.31 31.61 12.51
CA SER A 180 2.64 32.78 11.90
C SER A 180 3.63 33.68 11.14
N ASP A 181 3.18 34.01 9.94
CA ASP A 181 3.36 35.23 9.16
C ASP A 181 4.75 35.74 8.69
N ASP A 182 4.77 35.92 7.37
CA ASP A 182 5.50 36.92 6.60
C ASP A 182 7.01 37.04 6.84
N ALA A 183 7.77 36.36 5.97
CA ALA A 183 9.04 36.80 5.37
C ALA A 183 9.97 35.60 5.18
N SER A 184 9.76 34.80 4.13
CA SER A 184 10.78 33.85 3.66
C SER A 184 10.50 33.37 2.24
N SER A 185 10.22 34.29 1.31
CA SER A 185 10.21 33.99 -0.12
C SER A 185 11.61 34.04 -0.77
N GLU A 186 12.70 34.18 0.01
CA GLU A 186 14.05 34.38 -0.53
C GLU A 186 15.15 33.45 0.05
N ALA A 187 14.80 32.28 0.60
CA ALA A 187 15.78 31.31 1.11
C ALA A 187 15.79 29.95 0.39
N ALA A 188 15.23 29.87 -0.83
CA ALA A 188 15.13 28.61 -1.59
C ALA A 188 16.28 28.36 -2.60
N SER A 189 17.30 29.22 -2.67
CA SER A 189 18.25 29.22 -3.80
C SER A 189 19.70 28.82 -3.49
N GLN A 190 20.02 28.14 -2.38
CA GLN A 190 21.38 27.62 -2.12
C GLN A 190 21.40 26.31 -1.30
N ARG A 191 20.62 25.29 -1.67
CA ARG A 191 20.97 23.92 -1.31
C ARG A 191 21.84 23.38 -2.44
N SER A 192 23.14 23.20 -2.19
CA SER A 192 24.03 22.46 -3.09
C SER A 192 23.36 21.16 -3.53
N ASP A 193 23.46 20.79 -4.80
CA ASP A 193 22.97 19.48 -5.24
C ASP A 193 23.80 18.43 -4.50
N LEU A 194 23.17 17.72 -3.56
CA LEU A 194 23.83 16.71 -2.72
C LEU A 194 24.36 15.52 -3.55
N ASN A 195 24.07 15.50 -4.85
CA ASN A 195 24.56 14.51 -5.80
C ASN A 195 25.74 15.01 -6.65
N GLU A 196 26.15 16.29 -6.55
CA GLU A 196 27.33 16.80 -7.27
C GLU A 196 28.61 16.09 -6.81
N GLY A 197 29.36 15.54 -7.78
CA GLY A 197 30.63 14.82 -7.53
C GLY A 197 30.48 13.37 -7.01
N ARG A 198 29.25 12.85 -6.92
CA ARG A 198 28.99 11.45 -6.48
C ARG A 198 29.02 10.49 -7.68
N GLU A 199 30.22 10.07 -8.07
CA GLU A 199 30.41 9.12 -9.17
C GLU A 199 29.80 7.74 -8.89
N ASP A 200 29.74 7.32 -7.63
CA ASP A 200 29.08 6.09 -7.17
C ASP A 200 27.58 6.08 -7.53
N VAL A 201 26.90 7.20 -7.27
CA VAL A 201 25.48 7.39 -7.60
C VAL A 201 25.24 7.36 -9.12
N GLU A 202 26.12 8.00 -9.89
CA GLU A 202 26.03 8.01 -11.36
C GLU A 202 26.29 6.63 -11.97
N ARG A 203 27.25 5.87 -11.44
CA ARG A 203 27.54 4.49 -11.88
C ARG A 203 26.34 3.58 -11.67
N LEU A 204 25.67 3.67 -10.52
CA LEU A 204 24.45 2.90 -10.24
C LEU A 204 23.28 3.28 -11.14
N CYS A 205 23.04 4.57 -11.33
CA CYS A 205 21.95 5.05 -12.20
C CYS A 205 22.18 4.65 -13.66
N THR A 206 23.42 4.77 -14.14
CA THR A 206 23.81 4.38 -15.50
C THR A 206 23.66 2.88 -15.70
N HIS A 207 24.14 2.07 -14.74
CA HIS A 207 24.04 0.62 -14.79
C HIS A 207 22.59 0.13 -14.91
N LEU A 208 21.68 0.66 -14.09
CA LEU A 208 20.26 0.28 -14.21
C LEU A 208 19.65 0.74 -15.54
N ALA A 209 19.98 1.94 -16.01
CA ALA A 209 19.47 2.43 -17.29
C ALA A 209 19.94 1.59 -18.48
N ASP A 210 21.22 1.18 -18.49
CA ASP A 210 21.81 0.31 -19.51
C ASP A 210 21.13 -1.07 -19.54
N ARG A 211 20.88 -1.66 -18.36
CA ARG A 211 20.22 -2.97 -18.26
C ARG A 211 18.76 -2.92 -18.73
N VAL A 212 18.02 -1.87 -18.37
CA VAL A 212 16.64 -1.67 -18.85
C VAL A 212 16.59 -1.50 -20.37
N GLU A 213 17.54 -0.77 -20.97
CA GLU A 213 17.66 -0.63 -22.42
C GLU A 213 18.03 -1.94 -23.12
N GLN A 214 18.96 -2.71 -22.55
CA GLN A 214 19.41 -4.01 -23.09
C GLN A 214 18.25 -5.01 -23.27
N HIS A 215 17.25 -4.96 -22.40
CA HIS A 215 16.08 -5.84 -22.48
C HIS A 215 14.96 -5.31 -23.40
N GLY A 216 15.24 -4.29 -24.22
CA GLY A 216 14.35 -3.80 -25.27
C GLY A 216 13.35 -2.72 -24.83
N SER A 217 13.49 -2.18 -23.61
CA SER A 217 12.70 -1.03 -23.17
C SER A 217 13.36 0.29 -23.57
N LYS A 218 12.56 1.37 -23.68
CA LYS A 218 13.11 2.72 -23.91
C LYS A 218 14.03 3.11 -22.75
N ARG A 219 15.25 3.57 -23.07
CA ARG A 219 16.22 4.02 -22.06
C ARG A 219 15.60 5.05 -21.10
N PRO A 220 15.57 4.79 -19.79
CA PRO A 220 15.06 5.73 -18.81
C PRO A 220 15.93 7.00 -18.72
N SER A 221 15.29 8.15 -18.50
CA SER A 221 16.01 9.41 -18.27
C SER A 221 16.51 9.46 -16.82
N ILE A 222 17.81 9.64 -16.62
CA ILE A 222 18.42 9.80 -15.29
C ILE A 222 18.10 11.20 -14.75
N THR A 223 17.01 11.28 -13.98
CA THR A 223 16.54 12.53 -13.36
C THR A 223 17.20 12.77 -11.99
N LYS A 224 17.03 13.96 -11.41
CA LYS A 224 17.47 14.24 -10.02
C LYS A 224 16.91 13.22 -9.02
N LYS A 225 15.64 12.82 -9.18
CA LYS A 225 14.98 11.80 -8.34
C LYS A 225 15.67 10.43 -8.40
N TRP A 226 16.27 10.06 -9.53
CA TRP A 226 17.04 8.82 -9.65
C TRP A 226 18.31 8.89 -8.79
N ARG A 227 19.07 9.97 -8.94
CA ARG A 227 20.29 10.23 -8.16
C ARG A 227 20.01 10.30 -6.67
N ASP A 228 18.97 11.03 -6.27
CA ASP A 228 18.54 11.12 -4.87
C ASP A 228 18.20 9.74 -4.30
N SER A 229 17.51 8.89 -5.06
CA SER A 229 17.14 7.54 -4.59
C SER A 229 18.35 6.63 -4.48
N ALA A 230 19.29 6.70 -5.43
CA ALA A 230 20.55 5.97 -5.38
C ALA A 230 21.44 6.43 -4.21
N ARG A 231 21.54 7.74 -3.99
CA ARG A 231 22.23 8.34 -2.85
C ARG A 231 21.62 7.88 -1.53
N LEU A 232 20.29 7.86 -1.42
CA LEU A 232 19.61 7.36 -0.22
C LEU A 232 19.86 5.87 0.04
N LEU A 233 19.96 5.03 -1.01
CA LEU A 233 20.34 3.63 -0.84
C LEU A 233 21.73 3.46 -0.20
N ILE A 234 22.67 4.31 -0.57
CA ILE A 234 24.04 4.29 -0.02
C ILE A 234 24.06 4.92 1.38
N ASP A 235 23.63 6.17 1.48
CA ASP A 235 23.85 7.01 2.66
C ASP A 235 22.87 6.68 3.79
N SER A 236 21.59 6.45 3.48
CA SER A 236 20.52 6.18 4.47
C SER A 236 20.35 4.69 4.70
N ASP A 237 20.21 3.92 3.62
CA ASP A 237 19.89 2.48 3.72
C ASP A 237 21.15 1.62 3.91
N LYS A 238 22.32 2.26 3.96
CA LYS A 238 23.63 1.65 4.25
C LYS A 238 23.93 0.45 3.34
N ARG A 239 23.54 0.54 2.07
CA ARG A 239 23.86 -0.49 1.06
C ARG A 239 25.14 -0.09 0.35
N SER A 240 26.08 -1.01 0.24
CA SER A 240 27.30 -0.73 -0.53
C SER A 240 26.98 -0.60 -2.02
N GLU A 241 27.78 0.19 -2.73
CA GLU A 241 27.67 0.34 -4.19
C GLU A 241 27.61 -1.03 -4.88
N GLU A 242 28.50 -1.93 -4.46
CA GLU A 242 28.53 -3.30 -4.93
C GLU A 242 27.20 -4.00 -4.62
N GLN A 243 26.69 -3.97 -3.40
CA GLN A 243 25.38 -4.58 -3.07
C GLN A 243 24.26 -4.15 -4.02
N ILE A 244 24.24 -2.87 -4.42
CA ILE A 244 23.20 -2.33 -5.29
C ILE A 244 23.38 -2.76 -6.75
N HIS A 245 24.60 -2.77 -7.30
CA HIS A 245 24.87 -3.28 -8.66
C HIS A 245 24.32 -4.70 -8.87
N ARG A 246 24.31 -5.46 -7.79
CA ARG A 246 24.04 -6.90 -7.77
C ARG A 246 22.57 -7.19 -7.66
N ALA A 247 21.89 -6.37 -6.85
CA ALA A 247 20.44 -6.29 -6.86
C ALA A 247 19.93 -5.88 -8.25
N ILE A 248 20.59 -4.92 -8.91
CA ILE A 248 20.27 -4.54 -10.29
C ILE A 248 20.43 -5.74 -11.23
N ASP A 249 21.58 -6.40 -11.23
CA ASP A 249 21.83 -7.55 -12.10
C ASP A 249 20.78 -8.65 -11.91
N TRP A 250 20.56 -9.05 -10.65
CA TRP A 250 19.62 -10.11 -10.29
C TRP A 250 18.19 -9.77 -10.68
N CYS A 251 17.72 -8.55 -10.39
CA CYS A 251 16.34 -8.18 -10.70
C CYS A 251 16.09 -8.03 -12.21
N GLN A 252 17.11 -7.66 -12.99
CA GLN A 252 16.98 -7.53 -14.45
C GLN A 252 17.11 -8.88 -15.18
N ASP A 253 17.85 -9.84 -14.59
CA ASP A 253 17.93 -11.21 -15.11
C ASP A 253 16.66 -12.03 -14.84
N ASP A 254 15.88 -11.66 -13.82
CA ASP A 254 14.62 -12.33 -13.47
C ASP A 254 13.42 -11.76 -14.26
N GLU A 255 12.65 -12.63 -14.90
CA GLU A 255 11.52 -12.24 -15.77
C GLU A 255 10.40 -11.53 -15.00
N PHE A 256 10.16 -11.91 -13.75
CA PHE A 256 9.15 -11.29 -12.90
C PHE A 256 9.62 -9.92 -12.41
N TRP A 257 10.87 -9.80 -11.96
CA TRP A 257 11.39 -8.57 -11.39
C TRP A 257 11.77 -7.51 -12.41
N ARG A 258 12.22 -7.90 -13.61
CA ARG A 258 12.62 -6.96 -14.66
C ARG A 258 11.48 -6.01 -15.05
N GLY A 259 10.27 -6.52 -15.20
CA GLY A 259 9.08 -5.70 -15.50
C GLY A 259 8.66 -4.80 -14.33
N ASN A 260 9.00 -5.19 -13.10
CA ASN A 260 8.60 -4.49 -11.88
C ASN A 260 9.62 -3.42 -11.43
N VAL A 261 10.89 -3.53 -11.85
CA VAL A 261 11.98 -2.64 -11.44
C VAL A 261 12.58 -1.96 -12.67
N MET A 262 11.99 -0.83 -13.06
CA MET A 262 12.44 -0.03 -14.22
C MET A 262 13.09 1.31 -13.84
N SER A 263 13.24 1.59 -12.54
CA SER A 263 13.80 2.86 -12.07
C SER A 263 14.46 2.76 -10.70
N MET A 264 15.43 3.65 -10.43
CA MET A 264 16.13 3.70 -9.14
C MET A 264 15.21 3.89 -7.92
N PRO A 265 14.15 4.74 -7.96
CA PRO A 265 13.19 4.82 -6.87
C PRO A 265 12.49 3.49 -6.60
N LYS A 266 12.13 2.75 -7.66
CA LYS A 266 11.43 1.47 -7.53
C LYS A 266 12.36 0.36 -7.03
N LEU A 267 13.63 0.39 -7.47
CA LEU A 267 14.68 -0.48 -6.94
C LEU A 267 14.82 -0.28 -5.42
N ARG A 268 14.92 0.97 -4.95
CA ARG A 268 15.02 1.29 -3.52
C ARG A 268 13.82 0.76 -2.72
N GLU A 269 12.61 1.02 -3.21
CA GLU A 269 11.37 0.58 -2.57
C GLU A 269 11.29 -0.95 -2.42
N GLN A 270 11.77 -1.70 -3.42
CA GLN A 270 11.65 -3.16 -3.47
C GLN A 270 12.92 -3.88 -3.02
N TYR A 271 13.97 -3.16 -2.62
CA TYR A 271 15.31 -3.70 -2.36
C TYR A 271 15.31 -4.85 -1.35
N ASP A 272 14.62 -4.71 -0.22
CA ASP A 272 14.59 -5.74 0.81
C ASP A 272 13.80 -6.99 0.36
N LYS A 273 12.76 -6.81 -0.46
CA LYS A 273 11.99 -7.92 -1.01
C LYS A 273 12.81 -8.68 -2.05
N LEU A 274 13.51 -7.98 -2.94
CA LEU A 274 14.49 -8.57 -3.88
C LEU A 274 15.53 -9.40 -3.12
N ARG A 275 16.12 -8.82 -2.06
CA ARG A 275 17.12 -9.47 -1.22
C ARG A 275 16.64 -10.78 -0.60
N LEU A 276 15.45 -10.78 0.01
CA LEU A 276 14.89 -11.98 0.64
C LEU A 276 14.55 -13.08 -0.39
N GLN A 277 14.02 -12.70 -1.54
CA GLN A 277 13.68 -13.67 -2.60
C GLN A 277 14.93 -14.27 -3.25
N ALA A 278 15.94 -13.45 -3.54
CA ALA A 278 17.22 -13.91 -4.06
C ALA A 278 17.87 -14.95 -3.13
N GLN A 279 17.81 -14.71 -1.82
CA GLN A 279 18.35 -15.65 -0.82
C GLN A 279 17.58 -16.96 -0.75
N ALA A 280 16.25 -16.89 -0.77
CA ALA A 280 15.41 -18.09 -0.79
C ALA A 280 15.68 -18.93 -2.05
N GLN A 281 15.92 -18.29 -3.20
CA GLN A 281 16.26 -18.97 -4.44
C GLN A 281 17.64 -19.65 -4.35
N ALA A 282 18.65 -18.97 -3.82
CA ALA A 282 20.00 -19.52 -3.63
C ALA A 282 20.01 -20.72 -2.66
N GLN A 283 19.24 -20.65 -1.57
CA GLN A 283 19.11 -21.77 -0.61
C GLN A 283 18.45 -23.01 -1.24
N LYS A 284 17.42 -22.81 -2.08
CA LYS A 284 16.78 -23.91 -2.83
C LYS A 284 17.74 -24.56 -3.85
N GLY A 285 18.59 -23.77 -4.51
CA GLY A 285 19.60 -24.27 -5.44
C GLY A 285 20.70 -25.11 -4.77
N ARG A 286 21.04 -24.82 -3.52
CA ARG A 286 22.04 -25.58 -2.73
C ARG A 286 21.51 -26.90 -2.15
N ALA A 287 20.19 -27.07 -2.02
CA ALA A 287 19.56 -28.21 -1.35
C ALA A 287 19.23 -29.42 -2.26
N SER A 288 19.67 -29.42 -3.53
CA SER A 288 19.39 -30.51 -4.47
C SER A 288 20.66 -31.28 -4.86
N PRO A 289 20.90 -32.50 -4.33
CA PRO A 289 21.96 -33.38 -4.79
C PRO A 289 21.37 -34.63 -5.46
N ASN A 290 20.99 -34.57 -6.75
CA ASN A 290 20.97 -35.75 -7.62
C ASN A 290 20.70 -35.42 -9.10
N GLY A 291 21.54 -35.93 -10.02
CA GLY A 291 21.13 -36.27 -11.40
C GLY A 291 21.84 -35.59 -12.59
N SER A 292 23.01 -36.11 -12.98
CA SER A 292 23.57 -36.28 -14.34
C SER A 292 23.20 -35.35 -15.52
N GLY A 293 24.17 -34.53 -15.94
CA GLY A 293 24.72 -34.54 -17.32
C GLY A 293 23.87 -34.07 -18.52
N SER A 294 23.70 -32.76 -18.70
CA SER A 294 24.11 -32.02 -19.92
C SER A 294 23.87 -30.52 -19.71
N THR A 295 24.92 -29.73 -19.92
CA THR A 295 25.03 -28.28 -19.63
C THR A 295 24.66 -27.93 -18.19
N GLN A 296 25.68 -27.90 -17.33
CA GLN A 296 25.53 -27.33 -15.98
C GLN A 296 24.83 -25.95 -16.10
N PRO A 297 23.67 -25.72 -15.47
CA PRO A 297 23.32 -24.35 -15.16
C PRO A 297 24.44 -23.87 -14.25
N LYS A 298 25.20 -22.87 -14.70
CA LYS A 298 26.28 -22.28 -13.91
C LYS A 298 25.66 -21.85 -12.59
N ILE A 299 25.83 -22.67 -11.55
CA ILE A 299 25.58 -22.24 -10.17
C ILE A 299 26.56 -21.09 -10.00
N ASN A 300 26.04 -19.86 -10.06
CA ASN A 300 26.87 -18.68 -10.05
C ASN A 300 27.47 -18.60 -8.63
N PRO A 301 28.80 -18.59 -8.45
CA PRO A 301 29.43 -18.42 -7.14
C PRO A 301 29.09 -17.08 -6.44
N ARG A 302 28.22 -16.27 -7.06
CA ARG A 302 27.77 -14.93 -6.70
C ARG A 302 26.58 -14.89 -5.74
N ASP A 303 26.27 -15.92 -4.96
CA ASP A 303 25.15 -15.83 -4.00
C ASP A 303 25.61 -15.65 -2.54
N GLU A 304 26.93 -15.56 -2.31
CA GLU A 304 27.52 -15.49 -0.96
C GLU A 304 27.85 -14.06 -0.49
N TRP A 305 27.64 -13.08 -1.35
CA TRP A 305 28.20 -11.72 -1.24
C TRP A 305 27.24 -10.63 -0.72
N MET A 306 25.94 -10.89 -0.55
CA MET A 306 24.98 -9.85 -0.12
C MET A 306 25.07 -9.52 1.39
N TYR A 307 26.01 -10.13 2.10
CA TYR A 307 26.12 -10.11 3.57
C TYR A 307 27.51 -9.84 4.13
N ARG A 308 28.54 -9.70 3.29
CA ARG A 308 29.85 -9.26 3.77
C ARG A 308 29.92 -7.75 3.66
N SER A 309 30.23 -7.14 4.80
CA SER A 309 30.38 -5.71 5.06
C SER A 309 31.39 -5.05 4.13
#